data_AF-A0AB38R1J5-F1
#
_entry.id   AF-A0AB38R1J5-F1
#
_cell.length_a   1.000
_cell.length_b   1.000
_cell.length_c   1.000
_cell.angle_alpha   90.00
_cell.angle_beta   90.00
_cell.angle_gamma   90.00
#
_symmetry.space_group_name_H-M   'P 1'
#
loop_
_entity.id
_entity.type
_entity.pdbx_description
1 polymer ?
#
loop_
_entity_poly.entity_id
_entity_poly.type
_entity_poly.pdbx_seq_one_letter_code
_entity_poly.pdbx_strand_id
1 'polypeptide(L)'
;MSVLDNFEQWKDFLADRLQQAQQQGLNQQVIADVAYQIGDYLAKQVDPKNSEERLLADLWNVADEQEQHAIANMMIKLVQQK
;
A
#
# COMPACT_ATOMS: atom_id res chain seq x y z
N MET A 1 19.06 13.85 -6.23
CA MET A 1 18.29 13.36 -5.07
C MET A 1 17.78 11.98 -5.47
N SER A 2 18.17 10.97 -4.69
CA SER A 2 18.11 9.57 -5.11
C SER A 2 16.70 9.03 -5.01
N VAL A 3 16.35 8.20 -5.98
CA VAL A 3 15.07 7.52 -6.22
C VAL A 3 14.73 6.45 -5.16
N LEU A 4 15.36 6.53 -3.98
CA LEU A 4 15.07 5.72 -2.80
C LEU A 4 13.78 6.17 -2.08
N ASP A 5 13.15 7.25 -2.55
CA ASP A 5 12.08 7.95 -1.85
C ASP A 5 10.67 7.38 -2.07
N ASN A 6 10.42 6.53 -3.08
CA ASN A 6 9.04 6.13 -3.39
C ASN A 6 8.43 5.17 -2.35
N PHE A 7 9.15 4.14 -1.89
CA PHE A 7 8.58 3.16 -0.96
C PHE A 7 8.37 3.74 0.45
N GLU A 8 9.29 4.57 0.96
CA GLU A 8 9.06 5.28 2.23
C GLU A 8 7.96 6.33 2.09
N GLN A 9 7.94 7.16 1.03
CA GLN A 9 6.83 8.10 0.79
C GLN A 9 5.48 7.39 0.68
N TRP A 10 5.47 6.21 0.09
CA TRP A 10 4.28 5.39 -0.03
C TRP A 10 3.81 4.86 1.33
N LYS A 11 4.73 4.43 2.20
CA LYS A 11 4.41 4.07 3.59
C LYS A 11 3.90 5.26 4.38
N ASP A 12 4.53 6.43 4.23
CA ASP A 12 4.11 7.67 4.90
C ASP A 12 2.72 8.12 4.42
N PHE A 13 2.45 8.04 3.11
CA PHE A 13 1.13 8.32 2.54
C PHE A 13 0.05 7.37 3.10
N LEU A 14 0.35 6.07 3.17
CA LEU A 14 -0.54 5.09 3.78
C LEU A 14 -0.74 5.36 5.27
N ALA A 15 0.31 5.74 6.00
CA ALA A 15 0.25 6.08 7.42
C ALA A 15 -0.67 7.30 7.65
N ASP A 16 -0.51 8.36 6.86
CA ASP A 16 -1.31 9.58 6.95
C ASP A 16 -2.78 9.30 6.65
N ARG A 17 -3.06 8.51 5.60
CA ARG A 17 -4.44 8.12 5.23
C ARG A 17 -5.07 7.24 6.30
N LEU A 18 -4.32 6.29 6.83
CA LEU A 18 -4.75 5.42 7.91
C LEU A 18 -5.06 6.23 9.18
N GLN A 19 -4.17 7.14 9.57
CA GLN A 19 -4.35 8.00 10.75
C GLN A 19 -5.57 8.90 10.61
N GLN A 20 -5.78 9.51 9.43
CA GLN A 20 -6.99 10.29 9.14
C GLN A 20 -8.25 9.44 9.23
N ALA A 21 -8.23 8.21 8.69
CA ALA A 21 -9.36 7.31 8.74
C ALA A 21 -9.71 6.90 10.19
N GLN A 22 -8.70 6.60 11.01
CA GLN A 22 -8.89 6.30 12.44
C GLN A 22 -9.44 7.50 13.21
N GLN A 23 -8.94 8.71 12.97
CA GLN A 23 -9.43 9.93 13.61
C GLN A 23 -10.89 10.26 13.28
N GLN A 24 -11.34 9.88 12.07
CA GLN A 24 -12.73 10.05 11.63
C GLN A 24 -13.66 8.92 12.09
N GLY A 25 -13.15 7.92 12.82
CA GLY A 25 -13.91 6.75 13.25
C GLY A 25 -14.32 5.83 12.10
N LEU A 26 -13.61 5.89 10.96
CA LEU A 26 -13.88 5.03 9.82
C LEU A 26 -13.48 3.59 10.14
N ASN A 27 -14.32 2.65 9.72
CA ASN A 27 -14.10 1.22 9.96
C ASN A 27 -12.88 0.70 9.21
N GLN A 28 -12.27 -0.35 9.76
CA GLN A 28 -11.11 -1.06 9.21
C GLN A 28 -11.27 -1.49 7.74
N GLN A 29 -12.52 -1.66 7.30
CA GLN A 29 -12.89 -2.00 5.94
C GLN A 29 -12.59 -0.87 4.95
N VAL A 30 -12.86 0.39 5.32
CA VAL A 30 -12.52 1.57 4.51
C VAL A 30 -11.01 1.71 4.37
N ILE A 31 -10.27 1.37 5.42
CA ILE A 31 -8.81 1.37 5.41
C ILE A 31 -8.27 0.30 4.45
N ALA A 32 -8.84 -0.90 4.46
CA ALA A 32 -8.48 -1.97 3.53
C ALA A 32 -8.77 -1.60 2.07
N ASP A 33 -9.90 -0.94 1.81
CA ASP A 33 -10.26 -0.45 0.47
C ASP A 33 -9.27 0.61 -0.04
N VAL A 34 -8.83 1.52 0.83
CA VAL A 34 -7.81 2.53 0.50
C VAL A 34 -6.48 1.86 0.16
N ALA A 35 -6.04 0.89 0.96
CA ALA A 35 -4.82 0.13 0.66
C ALA A 35 -4.92 -0.69 -0.63
N TYR A 36 -6.11 -1.22 -0.95
CA TYR A 36 -6.36 -1.93 -2.20
C TYR A 36 -6.24 -1.00 -3.42
N GLN A 37 -6.87 0.17 -3.38
CA GLN A 37 -6.76 1.18 -4.45
C GLN A 37 -5.31 1.64 -4.65
N ILE A 38 -4.55 1.73 -3.56
CA ILE A 38 -3.14 2.11 -3.58
C ILE A 38 -2.27 1.00 -4.16
N GLY A 39 -2.54 -0.27 -3.85
CA GLY A 39 -1.89 -1.42 -4.49
C GLY A 39 -2.15 -1.48 -5.99
N ASP A 40 -3.39 -1.23 -6.41
CA ASP A 40 -3.78 -1.18 -7.81
C ASP A 40 -3.08 -0.04 -8.56
N TYR A 41 -2.95 1.15 -7.93
CA TYR A 41 -2.19 2.27 -8.48
C TYR A 41 -0.70 1.93 -8.65
N LEU A 42 -0.08 1.30 -7.65
CA LEU A 42 1.31 0.87 -7.73
C LEU A 42 1.53 -0.12 -8.88
N ALA A 43 0.68 -1.15 -8.97
CA ALA A 43 0.82 -2.19 -9.98
C ALA A 43 0.63 -1.67 -11.42
N LYS A 44 -0.24 -0.65 -11.61
CA LYS A 44 -0.61 -0.14 -12.94
C LYS A 44 0.15 1.10 -13.39
N GLN A 45 0.57 1.97 -12.47
CA GLN A 45 1.06 3.31 -12.82
C GLN A 45 2.50 3.61 -12.39
N VAL A 46 3.08 2.81 -11.49
CA VAL A 46 4.44 3.04 -11.01
C VAL A 46 5.40 2.10 -11.71
N ASP A 47 6.28 2.66 -12.55
CA ASP A 47 7.48 1.95 -12.99
C ASP A 47 8.34 1.70 -11.75
N PRO A 48 8.54 0.43 -11.33
CA PRO A 48 9.16 0.14 -10.05
C PRO A 48 10.60 0.66 -10.01
N LYS A 49 10.87 1.56 -9.06
CA LYS A 49 12.15 2.29 -9.00
C LYS A 49 13.19 1.62 -8.10
N ASN A 50 12.75 0.63 -7.31
CA ASN A 50 13.59 -0.22 -6.47
C ASN A 50 13.06 -1.67 -6.44
N SER A 51 13.81 -2.55 -5.79
CA SER A 51 13.53 -3.98 -5.74
C SER A 51 12.25 -4.30 -4.95
N GLU A 52 11.95 -3.52 -3.91
CA GLU A 52 10.80 -3.68 -3.03
C GLU A 52 9.49 -3.36 -3.77
N GLU A 53 9.45 -2.25 -4.50
CA GLU A 53 8.34 -1.87 -5.38
C GLU A 53 8.13 -2.90 -6.49
N ARG A 54 9.22 -3.40 -7.09
CA ARG A 54 9.13 -4.42 -8.12
C ARG A 54 8.53 -5.71 -7.59
N LEU A 55 8.98 -6.17 -6.42
CA LEU A 55 8.44 -7.37 -5.79
C LEU A 55 6.94 -7.20 -5.48
N LEU A 56 6.53 -6.06 -4.95
CA LEU A 56 5.11 -5.79 -4.67
C LEU A 56 4.28 -5.75 -5.95
N ALA A 57 4.76 -5.14 -7.03
CA ALA A 57 4.07 -5.11 -8.30
C ALA A 57 3.95 -6.51 -8.91
N ASP A 58 5.02 -7.32 -8.89
CA ASP A 58 5.00 -8.69 -9.39
C ASP A 58 4.02 -9.56 -8.59
N LEU A 59 4.00 -9.46 -7.25
CA LEU A 59 3.05 -10.15 -6.39
C LEU A 59 1.60 -9.71 -6.66
N TRP A 60 1.36 -8.40 -6.84
CA TRP A 60 0.03 -7.86 -7.11
C TRP A 60 -0.53 -8.33 -8.45
N ASN A 61 0.32 -8.41 -9.48
CA ASN A 61 -0.07 -8.79 -10.84
C ASN A 61 -0.42 -10.27 -10.99
N VAL A 62 0.10 -11.14 -10.12
CA VAL A 62 -0.22 -12.58 -10.11
C VAL A 62 -1.29 -12.97 -9.10
N ALA A 63 -1.61 -12.08 -8.16
CA ALA A 63 -2.59 -12.29 -7.10
C ALA A 63 -4.02 -12.19 -7.64
N ASP A 64 -4.90 -13.05 -7.12
CA ASP A 64 -6.36 -12.87 -7.27
C ASP A 64 -6.89 -11.73 -6.36
N GLU A 65 -8.17 -11.39 -6.47
CA GLU A 65 -8.78 -10.29 -5.71
C GLU A 65 -8.65 -10.50 -4.19
N GLN A 66 -8.82 -11.74 -3.72
CA GLN A 66 -8.70 -12.06 -2.29
C GLN A 66 -7.25 -11.88 -1.82
N GLU A 67 -6.28 -12.33 -2.62
CA GLU A 67 -4.85 -12.21 -2.35
C GLU A 67 -4.39 -10.74 -2.41
N GLN A 68 -4.91 -9.93 -3.33
CA GLN A 68 -4.64 -8.49 -3.40
C GLN A 68 -5.15 -7.76 -2.13
N HIS A 69 -6.35 -8.10 -1.65
CA HIS A 69 -6.83 -7.59 -0.36
C HIS A 69 -5.95 -8.06 0.81
N ALA A 70 -5.42 -9.28 0.77
CA ALA A 70 -4.50 -9.77 1.79
C ALA A 70 -3.17 -9.00 1.76
N ILE A 71 -2.61 -8.74 0.58
CA ILE A 71 -1.40 -7.92 0.40
C ILE A 71 -1.65 -6.51 0.96
N ALA A 72 -2.74 -5.85 0.55
CA ALA A 72 -3.13 -4.53 1.05
C ALA A 72 -3.21 -4.48 2.59
N ASN A 73 -3.83 -5.48 3.21
CA ASN A 73 -3.92 -5.60 4.67
C ASN A 73 -2.55 -5.79 5.34
N MET A 74 -1.65 -6.58 4.74
CA MET A 74 -0.29 -6.76 5.26
C MET A 74 0.52 -5.46 5.20
N MET A 75 0.33 -4.67 4.15
CA MET A 75 0.98 -3.37 4.02
C MET A 75 0.52 -2.37 5.09
N ILE A 76 -0.79 -2.34 5.39
CA ILE A 76 -1.31 -1.53 6.50
C ILE A 76 -0.67 -1.95 7.83
N LYS A 77 -0.62 -3.25 8.13
CA LYS A 77 0.00 -3.77 9.36
C LYS A 77 1.48 -3.44 9.44
N LEU A 78 2.19 -3.50 8.31
CA LEU A 78 3.61 -3.14 8.22
C LEU A 78 3.84 -1.65 8.56
N VAL A 79 2.98 -0.76 8.05
CA VAL A 79 3.04 0.67 8.34
C VAL A 79 2.67 0.96 9.80
N GLN A 80 1.72 0.21 10.38
CA GLN A 80 1.32 0.31 11.78
C GLN A 80 2.38 -0.23 12.77
N GLN A 81 3.32 -1.07 12.33
CA GLN A 81 4.36 -1.66 13.18
C GLN A 81 5.58 -0.73 13.40
N LYS A 82 5.53 0.53 12.97
CA LYS A 82 6.53 1.55 13.32
C LYS A 82 6.29 2.13 14.72
#